data_AF-A0A497N7N1-F1
#
_entry.id   AF-A0A497N7N1-F1
#
_cell.length_a   1.000
_cell.length_b   1.000
_cell.length_c   1.000
_cell.angle_alpha   90.00
_cell.angle_beta   90.00
_cell.angle_gamma   90.00
#
_symmetry.space_group_name_H-M   'P 1'
#
loop_
_entity.id
_entity.type
_entity.pdbx_description
1 polymer ?
#
loop_
_entity_poly.entity_id
_entity_poly.type
_entity_poly.pdbx_seq_one_letter_code
_entity_poly.pdbx_strand_id
1 'polypeptide(L)'
;MEADWLRNLSEKLSCGERLSQPEVSMLLKASDRLLPSLAAVSRRVKTSLRGNIVSYSRKVFIPLTRLCRNACDYCAFRLPEPKPGEIYLKPGQVLSIAEAGVKAGCFEALFTLGEKPEEKYPEAERELKALGYSSTIEYLYECCRMVYRRTGLLPHSNPGILSRE
;
A
#
# COMPACT_ATOMS: atom_id res chain seq x y z
N MET A 1 25.15 32.55 -1.70
CA MET A 1 23.72 32.36 -2.08
C MET A 1 23.31 30.90 -2.01
N GLU A 2 23.79 30.01 -2.90
CA GLU A 2 23.36 28.60 -2.93
C GLU A 2 23.76 27.81 -1.67
N ALA A 3 24.98 28.03 -1.17
CA ALA A 3 25.46 27.41 0.08
C ALA A 3 24.75 27.93 1.34
N ASP A 4 24.37 29.21 1.37
CA ASP A 4 23.68 29.83 2.51
C ASP A 4 22.23 29.36 2.58
N TRP A 5 21.58 29.26 1.42
CA TRP A 5 20.24 28.70 1.33
C TRP A 5 20.18 27.24 1.80
N LEU A 6 21.09 26.37 1.34
CA LEU A 6 21.15 24.96 1.77
C LEU A 6 21.38 24.81 3.28
N ARG A 7 22.20 25.70 3.86
CA ARG A 7 22.47 25.74 5.30
C ARG A 7 21.21 26.10 6.08
N ASN A 8 20.55 27.19 5.70
CA ASN A 8 19.31 27.65 6.34
C ASN A 8 18.21 26.58 6.24
N LEU A 9 18.08 25.94 5.07
CA LEU A 9 17.16 24.83 4.85
C LEU A 9 17.47 23.66 5.80
N SER A 10 18.75 23.28 5.93
CA SER A 10 19.16 22.18 6.81
C SER A 10 18.87 22.47 8.27
N GLU A 11 19.13 23.69 8.75
CA GLU A 11 18.91 24.07 10.15
C GLU A 11 17.42 24.05 10.49
N LYS A 12 16.61 24.75 9.68
CA LYS A 12 15.15 24.76 9.78
C LYS A 12 14.57 23.35 9.86
N LEU A 13 14.90 22.49 8.89
CA LEU A 13 14.36 21.14 8.83
C LEU A 13 14.86 20.22 9.96
N SER A 14 16.10 20.43 10.43
CA SER A 14 16.65 19.62 11.53
C SER A 14 15.91 19.89 12.86
N CYS A 15 15.32 21.08 13.01
CA CYS A 15 14.46 21.45 14.13
C CYS A 15 13.01 20.93 14.00
N GLY A 16 12.68 20.23 12.91
CA GLY A 16 11.34 19.69 12.66
C GLY A 16 10.35 20.70 12.06
N GLU A 17 10.82 21.89 11.66
CA GLU A 17 10.00 22.84 10.94
C GLU A 17 9.64 22.31 9.54
N ARG A 18 8.47 22.70 9.04
CA ARG A 18 7.98 22.26 7.72
C ARG A 18 8.43 23.19 6.61
N LEU A 19 8.59 22.62 5.41
CA LEU A 19 8.72 23.41 4.18
C LEU A 19 7.41 24.14 3.87
N SER A 20 7.53 25.40 3.52
CA SER A 20 6.46 26.17 2.88
C SER A 20 6.32 25.75 1.41
N GLN A 21 5.16 26.04 0.81
CA GLN A 21 4.91 25.75 -0.60
C GLN A 21 5.96 26.39 -1.55
N PRO A 22 6.40 27.66 -1.38
CA PRO A 22 7.46 28.24 -2.21
C PRO A 22 8.80 27.49 -2.11
N GLU A 23 9.20 27.05 -0.91
CA GLU A 23 10.44 26.30 -0.71
C GLU A 23 10.39 24.93 -1.40
N VAL A 24 9.25 24.23 -1.33
CA VAL A 24 9.04 22.98 -2.07
C VAL A 24 9.15 23.21 -3.58
N SER A 25 8.50 24.26 -4.09
CA SER A 25 8.55 24.61 -5.53
C SER A 25 9.98 24.88 -6.00
N MET A 26 10.78 25.55 -5.17
CA MET A 26 12.18 25.80 -5.47
C MET A 26 13.02 24.52 -5.47
N LEU A 27 12.82 23.62 -4.50
CA LEU A 27 13.49 22.33 -4.46
C LEU A 27 13.19 21.45 -5.68
N LEU A 28 11.93 21.42 -6.12
CA LEU A 28 11.52 20.66 -7.31
C LEU A 28 12.13 21.20 -8.61
N LYS A 29 12.54 22.48 -8.63
CA LYS A 29 13.17 23.15 -9.77
C LYS A 29 14.69 23.25 -9.65
N ALA A 30 15.27 22.73 -8.57
CA ALA A 30 16.70 22.78 -8.34
C ALA A 30 17.46 21.99 -9.42
N SER A 31 18.67 22.45 -9.76
CA SER A 31 19.53 21.73 -10.69
C SER A 31 20.02 20.41 -10.08
N ASP A 32 20.17 19.37 -10.90
CA ASP A 32 20.78 18.09 -10.51
C ASP A 32 22.18 18.23 -9.89
N ARG A 33 22.89 19.32 -10.20
CA ARG A 33 24.18 19.65 -9.56
C ARG A 33 24.08 19.76 -8.04
N LEU A 34 22.89 20.10 -7.52
CA LEU A 34 22.60 20.19 -6.10
C LEU A 34 22.23 18.86 -5.45
N LEU A 35 21.99 17.80 -6.22
CA LEU A 35 21.54 16.51 -5.70
C LEU A 35 22.45 15.96 -4.58
N PRO A 36 23.80 15.99 -4.68
CA PRO A 36 24.66 15.54 -3.59
C PRO A 36 24.46 16.34 -2.30
N SER A 37 24.33 17.66 -2.41
CA SER A 37 24.11 18.55 -1.27
C SER A 37 22.73 18.35 -0.64
N LEU A 38 21.68 18.20 -1.45
CA LEU A 38 20.32 17.93 -1.00
C LEU A 38 20.19 16.56 -0.33
N ALA A 39 20.88 15.55 -0.85
CA ALA A 39 20.97 14.23 -0.21
C ALA A 39 21.68 14.31 1.15
N ALA A 40 22.75 15.10 1.26
CA ALA A 40 23.44 15.33 2.52
C ALA A 40 22.55 16.02 3.57
N VAL A 41 21.82 17.07 3.16
CA VAL A 41 20.83 17.74 4.02
C VAL A 41 19.73 16.77 4.44
N SER A 42 19.16 16.01 3.51
CA SER A 42 18.12 15.00 3.80
C SER A 42 18.59 13.96 4.80
N ARG A 43 19.85 13.49 4.65
CA ARG A 43 20.47 12.55 5.60
C ARG A 43 20.63 13.17 6.98
N ARG A 44 21.06 14.44 7.06
CA ARG A 44 21.21 15.16 8.33
C ARG A 44 19.88 15.30 9.04
N VAL A 45 18.83 15.74 8.34
CA VAL A 45 17.46 15.87 8.87
C VAL A 45 16.92 14.52 9.33
N LYS A 46 17.09 13.45 8.53
CA LYS A 46 16.71 12.09 8.93
C LYS A 46 17.41 11.69 10.23
N THR A 47 18.72 11.95 10.32
CA THR A 47 19.53 11.54 11.47
C THR A 47 19.19 12.36 12.71
N SER A 48 18.93 13.67 12.60
CA SER A 48 18.56 14.50 13.74
C SER A 48 17.18 14.14 14.30
N LEU A 49 16.21 13.81 13.43
CA LEU A 49 14.83 13.55 13.84
C LEU A 49 14.55 12.08 14.18
N ARG A 50 15.27 11.14 13.54
CA ARG A 50 14.99 9.69 13.61
C ARG A 50 16.23 8.85 13.95
N GLY A 51 17.38 9.46 14.18
CA GLY A 51 18.64 8.75 14.42
C GLY A 51 19.07 7.87 13.24
N ASN A 52 19.89 6.86 13.53
CA ASN A 52 20.36 5.90 12.52
C ASN A 52 19.45 4.68 12.36
N ILE A 53 18.24 4.70 12.92
CA ILE A 53 17.31 3.57 12.90
C ILE A 53 16.68 3.40 11.52
N VAL A 54 16.60 2.16 11.05
CA VAL A 54 15.80 1.73 9.88
C VAL A 54 14.87 0.62 10.37
N SER A 55 13.56 0.87 10.36
CA SER A 55 12.54 -0.13 10.70
C SER A 55 12.06 -0.85 9.45
N TYR A 56 11.67 -2.11 9.60
CA TYR A 56 11.04 -2.89 8.54
C TYR A 56 9.95 -3.78 9.13
N SER A 57 8.95 -4.14 8.32
CA SER A 57 7.94 -5.14 8.65
C SER A 57 7.83 -6.12 7.50
N ARG A 58 7.98 -7.42 7.81
CA ARG A 58 7.89 -8.51 6.83
C ARG A 58 6.43 -8.85 6.65
N LYS A 59 5.96 -8.82 5.40
CA LYS A 59 4.56 -9.05 5.06
C LYS A 59 4.43 -10.01 3.90
N VAL A 60 3.42 -10.87 3.99
CA VAL A 60 3.02 -11.72 2.88
C VAL A 60 1.95 -11.01 2.05
N PHE A 61 1.99 -11.18 0.73
CA PHE A 61 1.12 -10.49 -0.21
C PHE A 61 -0.03 -11.41 -0.65
N ILE A 62 -1.27 -11.00 -0.42
CA ILE A 62 -2.49 -11.75 -0.75
C ILE A 62 -3.30 -10.93 -1.77
N PRO A 63 -3.24 -11.26 -3.08
CA PRO A 63 -4.01 -10.59 -4.11
C PRO A 63 -5.44 -11.14 -4.15
N LEU A 64 -6.30 -10.70 -3.22
CA LEU A 64 -7.65 -11.25 -3.02
C LEU A 64 -8.48 -11.26 -4.30
N THR A 65 -8.39 -10.20 -5.10
CA THR A 65 -8.89 -10.14 -6.47
C THR A 65 -8.02 -9.21 -7.29
N ARG A 66 -7.92 -9.45 -8.59
CA ARG A 66 -7.25 -8.56 -9.53
C ARG A 66 -8.25 -7.79 -10.40
N LEU A 67 -9.55 -8.11 -10.32
CA LEU A 67 -10.56 -7.39 -11.07
C LEU A 67 -10.91 -6.07 -10.37
N CYS A 68 -11.14 -5.00 -11.12
CA CYS A 68 -11.34 -3.66 -10.58
C CYS A 68 -12.37 -2.90 -11.44
N ARG A 69 -13.28 -2.13 -10.83
CA ARG A 69 -14.21 -1.27 -11.58
C ARG A 69 -13.47 -0.19 -12.37
N ASN A 70 -12.34 0.28 -11.83
CA ASN A 70 -11.49 1.31 -12.41
C ASN A 70 -10.62 0.77 -13.56
N ALA A 71 -10.15 1.68 -14.42
CA ALA A 71 -9.35 1.35 -15.62
C ALA A 71 -8.06 2.18 -15.72
N CYS A 72 -7.30 2.27 -14.61
CA CYS A 72 -6.04 3.02 -14.59
C CYS A 72 -5.00 2.42 -15.55
N ASP A 73 -4.40 3.24 -16.42
CA ASP A 73 -3.45 2.78 -17.43
C ASP A 73 -2.10 2.30 -16.86
N TYR A 74 -1.74 2.79 -15.67
CA TYR A 74 -0.51 2.39 -14.98
C TYR A 74 -0.68 1.14 -14.10
N CYS A 75 -1.90 0.61 -13.95
CA CYS A 75 -2.19 -0.39 -12.93
C CYS A 75 -2.01 -1.83 -13.42
N ALA A 76 -0.99 -2.51 -12.89
CA ALA A 76 -0.72 -3.92 -13.21
C ALA A 76 -1.79 -4.90 -12.69
N PHE A 77 -2.73 -4.46 -11.85
CA PHE A 77 -3.86 -5.28 -11.43
C PHE A 77 -4.97 -5.31 -12.49
N ARG A 78 -5.04 -4.32 -13.39
CA ARG A 78 -6.05 -4.26 -14.44
C ARG A 78 -6.02 -5.52 -15.30
N LEU A 79 -6.96 -6.43 -15.05
CA LEU A 79 -7.25 -7.53 -15.94
C LEU A 79 -8.22 -7.05 -17.02
N PRO A 80 -7.97 -7.35 -18.30
CA PRO A 80 -8.84 -6.91 -19.38
C PRO A 80 -10.21 -7.59 -19.31
N GLU A 81 -10.24 -8.84 -18.88
CA GLU A 81 -11.45 -9.67 -18.86
C GLU A 81 -11.55 -10.49 -17.56
N PRO A 82 -12.77 -10.66 -17.03
CA PRO A 82 -13.02 -11.56 -15.90
C PRO A 82 -12.82 -13.01 -16.30
N LYS A 83 -12.32 -13.83 -15.37
CA LYS A 83 -12.28 -15.29 -15.50
C LYS A 83 -13.24 -15.91 -14.48
N PRO A 84 -14.44 -16.33 -14.90
CA PRO A 84 -15.43 -16.89 -13.98
C PRO A 84 -14.86 -18.03 -13.13
N GLY A 85 -15.10 -17.99 -11.82
CA GLY A 85 -14.59 -18.98 -10.87
C GLY A 85 -13.22 -18.65 -10.28
N GLU A 86 -12.50 -17.70 -10.87
CA GLU A 86 -11.17 -17.23 -10.47
C GLU A 86 -11.16 -15.72 -10.18
N ILE A 87 -12.33 -15.11 -9.93
CA ILE A 87 -12.41 -13.67 -9.67
C ILE A 87 -11.81 -13.34 -8.31
N TYR A 88 -12.09 -14.17 -7.30
CA TYR A 88 -11.53 -14.04 -5.95
C TYR A 88 -10.74 -15.27 -5.54
N LEU A 89 -9.67 -15.06 -4.79
CA LEU A 89 -9.04 -16.14 -4.04
C LEU A 89 -10.05 -16.75 -3.08
N LYS A 90 -10.17 -18.08 -3.10
CA LYS A 90 -11.01 -18.83 -2.16
C LYS A 90 -10.36 -18.86 -0.77
N PRO A 91 -11.13 -19.10 0.31
CA PRO A 91 -10.58 -19.07 1.68
C PRO A 91 -9.37 -19.99 1.89
N GLY A 92 -9.38 -21.19 1.29
CA GLY A 92 -8.24 -22.11 1.36
C GLY A 92 -6.97 -21.58 0.68
N GLN A 93 -7.11 -20.85 -0.44
CA GLN A 93 -5.97 -20.23 -1.13
C GLN A 93 -5.41 -19.06 -0.30
N VAL A 94 -6.29 -18.24 0.28
CA VAL A 94 -5.91 -17.15 1.19
C VAL A 94 -5.11 -17.68 2.38
N LEU A 95 -5.61 -18.74 3.04
CA LEU A 95 -4.91 -19.37 4.17
C LEU A 95 -3.58 -19.99 3.76
N SER A 96 -3.53 -20.70 2.62
CA SER A 96 -2.28 -21.30 2.12
C SER A 96 -1.18 -20.25 1.92
N ILE A 97 -1.53 -19.08 1.34
CA ILE A 97 -0.59 -17.96 1.19
C ILE A 97 -0.18 -17.41 2.56
N ALA A 98 -1.14 -17.20 3.46
CA ALA A 98 -0.86 -16.68 4.80
C ALA A 98 0.07 -17.61 5.60
N GLU A 99 -0.14 -18.92 5.54
CA GLU A 99 0.71 -19.94 6.17
C GLU A 99 2.11 -19.96 5.57
N ALA A 100 2.25 -19.79 4.26
CA ALA A 100 3.55 -19.59 3.62
C ALA A 100 4.24 -18.32 4.15
N GLY A 101 3.47 -17.25 4.40
CA GLY A 101 3.94 -16.03 5.05
C GLY A 101 4.49 -16.27 6.45
N VAL A 102 3.77 -17.04 7.28
CA VAL A 102 4.24 -17.44 8.62
C VAL A 102 5.54 -18.24 8.53
N LYS A 103 5.60 -19.24 7.65
CA LYS A 103 6.82 -20.05 7.43
C LYS A 103 8.00 -19.19 6.98
N ALA A 104 7.74 -18.14 6.21
CA ALA A 104 8.76 -17.18 5.82
C ALA A 104 9.16 -16.23 6.97
N GLY A 105 8.42 -16.15 8.07
CA GLY A 105 8.65 -15.23 9.19
C GLY A 105 8.09 -13.83 8.96
N CYS A 106 6.93 -13.74 8.30
CA CYS A 106 6.16 -12.50 8.19
C CYS A 106 5.40 -12.20 9.49
N PHE A 107 5.13 -10.91 9.70
CA PHE A 107 4.30 -10.40 10.81
C PHE A 107 2.93 -9.94 10.33
N GLU A 108 2.83 -9.50 9.07
CA GLU A 108 1.62 -8.94 8.49
C GLU A 108 1.14 -9.72 7.25
N ALA A 109 -0.16 -9.70 7.02
CA ALA A 109 -0.80 -10.16 5.79
C ALA A 109 -1.36 -8.97 5.03
N LEU A 110 -0.70 -8.61 3.92
CA LEU A 110 -1.11 -7.52 3.06
C LEU A 110 -2.13 -8.01 2.02
N PHE A 111 -3.39 -7.66 2.23
CA PHE A 111 -4.45 -7.83 1.25
C PHE A 111 -4.42 -6.72 0.21
N THR A 112 -4.31 -7.13 -1.05
CA THR A 112 -4.43 -6.23 -2.20
C THR A 112 -5.56 -6.70 -3.09
N LEU A 113 -6.28 -5.74 -3.67
CA LEU A 113 -7.49 -6.00 -4.40
C LEU A 113 -7.77 -4.86 -5.38
N GLY A 114 -8.50 -5.18 -6.45
CA GLY A 114 -9.19 -4.14 -7.20
C GLY A 114 -10.39 -3.61 -6.43
N GLU A 115 -10.82 -2.40 -6.81
CA GLU A 115 -11.92 -1.70 -6.17
C GLU A 115 -13.26 -2.16 -6.74
N LYS A 116 -14.14 -2.65 -5.85
CA LYS A 116 -15.55 -3.01 -6.10
C LYS A 116 -15.84 -3.60 -7.50
N PRO A 117 -15.14 -4.67 -7.93
CA PRO A 117 -15.39 -5.27 -9.25
C PRO A 117 -16.84 -5.70 -9.47
N GLU A 118 -17.57 -6.04 -8.40
CA GLU A 118 -19.00 -6.40 -8.43
C GLU A 118 -19.91 -5.31 -9.01
N GLU A 119 -19.53 -4.04 -8.98
CA GLU A 119 -20.33 -2.96 -9.57
C GLU A 119 -20.26 -2.92 -11.10
N LYS A 120 -19.22 -3.52 -11.68
CA LYS A 120 -18.96 -3.50 -13.13
C LYS A 120 -19.10 -4.87 -13.78
N TYR A 121 -18.76 -5.94 -13.05
CA TYR A 121 -18.66 -7.28 -13.60
C TYR A 121 -19.66 -8.21 -12.90
N PRO A 122 -20.73 -8.65 -13.59
CA PRO A 122 -21.71 -9.59 -13.05
C PRO A 122 -21.11 -10.92 -12.58
N GLU A 123 -19.98 -11.34 -13.15
CA GLU A 123 -19.19 -12.50 -12.71
C GLU A 123 -18.71 -12.34 -11.27
N ALA A 124 -18.23 -11.14 -10.92
CA ALA A 124 -17.72 -10.84 -9.59
C ALA A 124 -18.85 -10.86 -8.55
N GLU A 125 -20.01 -10.28 -8.89
CA GLU A 125 -21.19 -10.32 -8.04
C GLU A 125 -21.68 -11.76 -7.82
N ARG A 126 -21.78 -12.56 -8.90
CA ARG A 126 -22.18 -13.97 -8.81
C ARG A 126 -21.22 -14.79 -7.94
N GLU A 127 -19.93 -14.57 -8.08
CA GLU A 127 -18.92 -15.30 -7.32
C GLU A 127 -18.93 -14.93 -5.83
N LEU A 128 -19.13 -13.64 -5.49
CA LEU A 128 -19.34 -13.22 -4.10
C LEU A 128 -20.57 -13.88 -3.50
N LYS A 129 -21.71 -13.89 -4.21
CA LYS A 129 -22.93 -14.57 -3.76
C LYS A 129 -22.71 -16.06 -3.53
N ALA A 130 -21.97 -16.73 -4.41
CA ALA A 130 -21.62 -18.15 -4.24
C ALA A 130 -20.69 -18.39 -3.03
N LEU A 131 -19.86 -17.41 -2.67
CA LEU A 131 -19.04 -17.42 -1.45
C LEU A 131 -19.85 -17.04 -0.19
N GLY A 132 -21.10 -16.57 -0.35
CA GLY A 132 -21.98 -16.17 0.74
C GLY A 132 -21.85 -14.69 1.14
N TYR A 133 -21.29 -13.84 0.29
CA TYR A 133 -21.05 -12.41 0.59
C TYR A 133 -21.77 -11.49 -0.39
N SER A 134 -22.13 -10.30 0.09
CA SER A 134 -22.82 -9.27 -0.68
C SER A 134 -21.88 -8.28 -1.35
N SER A 135 -20.64 -8.14 -0.85
CA SER A 135 -19.65 -7.18 -1.37
C SER A 135 -18.21 -7.68 -1.21
N THR A 136 -17.30 -7.09 -2.00
CA THR A 136 -15.86 -7.33 -1.87
C THR A 136 -15.34 -6.98 -0.48
N ILE A 137 -15.88 -5.92 0.14
CA ILE A 137 -15.43 -5.44 1.45
C ILE A 137 -15.85 -6.41 2.56
N GLU A 138 -17.06 -6.94 2.50
CA GLU A 138 -17.53 -7.97 3.43
C GLU A 138 -16.65 -9.22 3.32
N TYR A 139 -16.36 -9.67 2.10
CA TYR A 139 -15.49 -10.83 1.90
C TYR A 139 -14.05 -10.59 2.35
N LEU A 140 -13.50 -9.40 2.10
CA LEU A 140 -12.19 -8.97 2.59
C LEU A 140 -12.13 -9.02 4.12
N TYR A 141 -13.15 -8.48 4.80
CA TYR A 141 -13.22 -8.50 6.26
C TYR A 141 -13.16 -9.93 6.81
N GLU A 142 -13.93 -10.85 6.21
CA GLU A 142 -13.91 -12.25 6.60
C GLU A 142 -12.57 -12.94 6.34
N CYS A 143 -11.94 -12.64 5.20
CA CYS A 143 -10.59 -13.13 4.92
C CYS A 143 -9.56 -12.62 5.94
N CYS A 144 -9.60 -11.32 6.27
CA CYS A 144 -8.73 -10.72 7.30
C CYS A 144 -8.94 -11.38 8.65
N ARG A 145 -10.20 -11.55 9.08
CA ARG A 145 -10.58 -12.18 10.35
C ARG A 145 -10.09 -13.62 10.41
N MET A 146 -10.29 -14.38 9.33
CA MET A 146 -9.85 -15.76 9.20
C MET A 146 -8.32 -15.87 9.28
N VAL A 147 -7.58 -15.06 8.53
CA VAL A 147 -6.11 -15.05 8.57
C VAL A 147 -5.60 -14.75 9.97
N TYR A 148 -6.06 -13.67 10.59
CA TYR A 148 -5.63 -13.31 11.93
C TYR A 148 -5.86 -14.43 12.94
N ARG A 149 -7.07 -15.02 12.96
CA ARG A 149 -7.43 -16.09 13.90
C ARG A 149 -6.61 -17.37 13.68
N ARG A 150 -6.22 -17.68 12.44
CA ARG A 150 -5.58 -18.95 12.09
C ARG A 150 -4.06 -18.89 12.09
N THR A 151 -3.48 -17.73 11.81
CA THR A 151 -2.03 -17.59 11.61
C THR A 151 -1.39 -16.58 12.57
N GLY A 152 -2.19 -15.73 13.21
CA GLY A 152 -1.70 -14.61 14.03
C GLY A 152 -1.12 -13.44 13.22
N LEU A 153 -1.06 -13.53 11.89
CA LEU A 153 -0.61 -12.41 11.05
C LEU A 153 -1.58 -11.23 11.16
N LEU A 154 -1.03 -10.04 11.37
CA LEU A 154 -1.81 -8.80 11.42
C LEU A 154 -2.31 -8.43 10.02
N PRO A 155 -3.63 -8.32 9.78
CA PRO A 155 -4.13 -7.91 8.48
C PRO A 155 -3.88 -6.42 8.21
N HIS A 156 -3.33 -6.11 7.03
CA HIS A 156 -3.29 -4.77 6.42
C HIS A 156 -3.94 -4.90 5.05
N SER A 157 -4.90 -4.03 4.71
CA SER A 157 -5.59 -4.06 3.41
C SER A 157 -5.46 -2.76 2.62
N ASN A 158 -5.48 -2.87 1.29
CA ASN A 158 -5.57 -1.75 0.34
C ASN A 158 -6.85 -1.85 -0.52
N PRO A 159 -8.04 -1.54 0.02
CA PRO A 159 -9.33 -1.81 -0.64
C PRO A 159 -9.80 -0.74 -1.64
N GLY A 160 -9.00 0.30 -1.89
CA GLY A 160 -9.43 1.46 -2.68
C GLY A 160 -10.29 2.42 -1.85
N ILE A 161 -11.26 3.08 -2.48
CA ILE A 161 -12.15 4.04 -1.84
C ILE A 161 -13.27 3.30 -1.08
N LEU A 162 -13.36 3.56 0.24
CA LEU A 162 -14.42 3.06 1.10
C LEU A 162 -15.44 4.16 1.40
N SER A 163 -16.71 3.79 1.39
CA SER A 163 -17.80 4.58 1.99
C SER A 163 -17.94 4.23 3.47
N ARG A 164 -18.60 5.12 4.22
CA ARG A 164 -18.99 4.86 5.60
C ARG A 164 -20.16 3.86 5.70
N GLU A 165 -20.99 3.87 4.66
CA GLU A 165 -22.04 2.91 4.37
C GLU A 165 -21.44 1.57 3.91
#